data_AF-A0A1M6AKS0-F1
#
_entry.id   AF-A0A1M6AKS0-F1
#
_cell.length_a   1.000
_cell.length_b   1.000
_cell.length_c   1.000
_cell.angle_alpha   90.00
_cell.angle_beta   90.00
_cell.angle_gamma   90.00
#
_symmetry.space_group_name_H-M   'P 1'
#
loop_
_entity.id
_entity.type
_entity.pdbx_description
1 polymer ?
#
loop_
_entity_poly.entity_id
_entity_poly.type
_entity_poly.pdbx_seq_one_letter_code
_entity_poly.pdbx_strand_id
1 'polypeptide(L)'
;MKYLKIIITVSLLCLLYLIGLGAVSYFNLDLVIIGVFAELLTIPVVLTVLILFGFGLVKFFISKDKKKQFLSISLINVLSIAWMVFMTLAE
;
A
#
# COMPACT_ATOMS: atom_id res chain seq x y z
N MET A 1 20.34 -2.58 -7.60
CA MET A 1 19.04 -2.68 -8.33
C MET A 1 18.03 -3.58 -7.63
N LYS A 2 18.45 -4.70 -7.01
CA LYS A 2 17.55 -5.68 -6.37
C LYS A 2 16.63 -5.06 -5.30
N TYR A 3 17.17 -4.28 -4.36
CA TYR A 3 16.38 -3.67 -3.27
C TYR A 3 15.26 -2.73 -3.72
N LEU A 4 15.52 -1.88 -4.73
CA LEU A 4 14.51 -0.94 -5.24
C LEU A 4 13.34 -1.67 -5.90
N LYS A 5 13.64 -2.75 -6.64
CA LYS A 5 12.61 -3.61 -7.23
C LYS A 5 11.78 -4.27 -6.12
N ILE A 6 12.43 -4.78 -5.06
CA ILE A 6 11.74 -5.35 -3.91
C ILE A 6 10.79 -4.33 -3.27
N ILE A 7 11.25 -3.09 -3.03
CA ILE A 7 10.40 -2.04 -2.44
C ILE A 7 9.17 -1.76 -3.31
N ILE A 8 9.35 -1.64 -4.63
CA ILE A 8 8.23 -1.43 -5.56
C ILE A 8 7.27 -2.62 -5.52
N THR A 9 7.79 -3.84 -5.53
CA THR A 9 6.97 -5.06 -5.44
C THR A 9 6.20 -5.11 -4.12
N VAL A 10 6.82 -4.77 -2.99
CA VAL A 10 6.15 -4.73 -1.69
C VAL A 10 5.05 -3.66 -1.69
N SER A 11 5.32 -2.44 -2.19
CA SER A 11 4.29 -1.41 -2.30
C SER A 11 3.11 -1.84 -3.19
N LEU A 12 3.38 -2.55 -4.28
CA LEU A 12 2.34 -3.08 -5.15
C LEU A 12 1.52 -4.19 -4.46
N LEU A 13 2.18 -5.09 -3.72
CA LEU A 13 1.50 -6.13 -2.95
C LEU A 13 0.61 -5.53 -1.86
N CYS A 14 1.06 -4.49 -1.18
CA CYS A 14 0.24 -3.75 -0.21
C CYS A 14 -1.01 -3.15 -0.88
N LEU A 15 -0.86 -2.52 -2.06
CA LEU A 15 -1.99 -1.97 -2.81
C LEU A 15 -2.99 -3.07 -3.21
N LEU A 16 -2.50 -4.18 -3.78
CA LEU A 16 -3.35 -5.30 -4.19
C LEU A 16 -4.08 -5.93 -3.01
N TYR A 17 -3.41 -6.06 -1.87
CA TYR A 17 -4.03 -6.54 -0.64
C TYR A 17 -5.18 -5.61 -0.19
N LEU A 18 -4.95 -4.29 -0.18
CA LEU A 18 -5.97 -3.31 0.21
C LEU A 18 -7.17 -3.29 -0.76
N ILE A 19 -6.93 -3.45 -2.07
CA ILE A 19 -7.99 -3.61 -3.07
C ILE A 19 -8.77 -4.90 -2.82
N GLY A 20 -8.06 -6.01 -2.55
CA GLY A 20 -8.68 -7.30 -2.22
C GLY A 20 -9.57 -7.21 -0.99
N LEU A 21 -9.12 -6.54 0.08
CA LEU A 21 -9.94 -6.27 1.26
C LEU A 21 -11.17 -5.44 0.92
N GLY A 22 -11.00 -4.38 0.14
CA GLY A 22 -12.13 -3.55 -0.29
C GLY A 22 -13.17 -4.34 -1.09
N ALA A 23 -12.73 -5.27 -1.94
CA ALA A 23 -13.64 -6.16 -2.66
C ALA A 23 -14.36 -7.14 -1.73
N VAL A 24 -13.66 -7.73 -0.75
CA VAL A 24 -14.26 -8.63 0.25
C VAL A 24 -15.34 -7.91 1.07
N SER A 25 -15.05 -6.68 1.51
CA SER A 25 -16.03 -5.82 2.20
C SER A 25 -17.23 -5.50 1.29
N TYR A 26 -16.99 -5.05 0.06
CA TYR A 26 -18.05 -4.68 -0.89
C TYR A 26 -19.02 -5.83 -1.22
N PHE A 27 -18.51 -7.06 -1.38
CA PHE A 27 -19.34 -8.23 -1.70
C PHE A 27 -19.92 -8.93 -0.47
N ASN A 28 -19.70 -8.42 0.75
CA ASN A 28 -20.11 -9.06 2.02
C ASN A 28 -19.73 -10.55 2.07
N LEU A 29 -18.51 -10.88 1.62
CA LEU A 29 -18.05 -12.27 1.62
C LEU A 29 -17.76 -12.70 3.06
N ASP A 30 -18.69 -13.44 3.64
CA ASP A 30 -18.66 -13.87 5.04
C ASP A 30 -17.64 -15.00 5.26
N LEU A 31 -16.37 -14.61 5.34
CA LEU A 31 -15.23 -15.50 5.49
C LEU A 31 -14.58 -15.24 6.85
N VAL A 32 -15.15 -15.82 7.91
CA VAL A 32 -14.75 -15.62 9.32
C VAL A 32 -13.23 -15.75 9.53
N ILE A 33 -12.59 -16.73 8.89
CA ILE A 33 -11.13 -16.92 8.97
C ILE A 33 -10.38 -15.77 8.28
N ILE A 34 -10.86 -15.34 7.11
CA ILE A 34 -10.25 -14.25 6.34
C ILE A 34 -10.44 -12.91 7.05
N GLY A 35 -11.53 -12.69 7.78
CA GLY A 35 -11.76 -11.49 8.59
C GLY A 35 -10.69 -11.28 9.68
N VAL A 36 -10.38 -12.33 10.45
CA VAL A 36 -9.36 -12.23 11.52
C VAL A 36 -7.96 -11.97 10.96
N PHE A 37 -7.58 -12.67 9.88
CA PHE A 37 -6.29 -12.41 9.23
C PHE A 37 -6.27 -11.04 8.53
N ALA A 38 -7.41 -10.60 7.98
CA ALA A 38 -7.55 -9.29 7.37
C ALA A 38 -7.28 -8.18 8.37
N GLU A 39 -7.94 -8.19 9.53
CA GLU A 39 -7.75 -7.18 10.57
C GLU A 39 -6.31 -7.16 11.09
N LEU A 40 -5.75 -8.34 11.38
CA LEU A 40 -4.39 -8.47 11.92
C LEU A 40 -3.32 -7.97 10.95
N LEU A 41 -3.50 -8.24 9.64
CA LEU A 41 -2.53 -7.85 8.61
C LEU A 41 -2.74 -6.41 8.12
N THR A 42 -3.93 -5.83 8.31
CA THR A 42 -4.22 -4.45 7.87
C THR A 42 -3.34 -3.43 8.56
N ILE A 43 -3.20 -3.49 9.89
CA ILE A 43 -2.35 -2.58 10.66
C ILE A 43 -0.89 -2.55 10.14
N PRO A 44 -0.17 -3.69 10.02
CA PRO A 44 1.19 -3.69 9.50
C PRO A 44 1.27 -3.27 8.02
N VAL A 45 0.25 -3.55 7.21
CA VAL A 45 0.20 -3.07 5.81
C VAL A 45 0.08 -1.55 5.76
N VAL A 46 -0.81 -0.94 6.55
CA VAL A 46 -0.98 0.52 6.64
C VAL A 46 0.34 1.17 7.09
N LEU A 47 0.97 0.65 8.14
CA LEU A 47 2.27 1.14 8.60
C LEU A 47 3.34 1.04 7.51
N THR A 48 3.39 -0.09 6.79
CA THR A 48 4.33 -0.29 5.68
C THR A 48 4.10 0.73 4.57
N VAL A 49 2.85 0.98 4.17
CA VAL A 49 2.50 1.98 3.15
C VAL A 49 2.97 3.37 3.56
N LEU A 50 2.72 3.78 4.81
CA LEU A 50 3.16 5.08 5.33
C LEU A 50 4.68 5.23 5.35
N ILE A 51 5.40 4.21 5.83
CA ILE A 51 6.86 4.21 5.87
C ILE A 51 7.44 4.27 4.45
N LEU A 52 6.92 3.46 3.53
CA LEU A 52 7.40 3.42 2.15
C LEU A 52 7.06 4.69 1.38
N PHE A 53 5.92 5.32 1.66
CA PHE A 53 5.56 6.63 1.13
C PHE A 53 6.57 7.70 1.58
N GLY A 54 6.82 7.81 2.89
CA GLY A 54 7.79 8.75 3.45
C GLY A 54 9.20 8.51 2.89
N PHE A 55 9.63 7.24 2.82
CA PHE A 55 10.90 6.85 2.21
C PHE A 55 10.99 7.27 0.73
N GLY A 56 9.94 7.03 -0.05
CA GLY A 56 9.84 7.41 -1.45
C GLY A 56 9.98 8.91 -1.64
N LEU A 57 9.28 9.72 -0.84
CA LEU A 57 9.34 11.18 -0.91
C LEU A 57 10.72 11.71 -0.53
N VAL A 58 11.27 11.27 0.60
CA VAL A 58 12.60 11.72 1.07
C VAL A 58 13.67 11.42 0.02
N LYS A 59 13.66 10.20 -0.54
CA LYS A 59 14.61 9.82 -1.58
C LYS A 59 14.36 10.53 -2.91
N PHE A 60 13.12 10.87 -3.24
CA PHE A 60 12.82 11.66 -4.43
C PHE A 60 13.44 13.06 -4.37
N PHE A 61 13.39 13.73 -3.21
CA PHE A 61 13.97 15.07 -3.03
C PHE A 61 15.50 15.05 -2.91
N ILE A 62 16.06 14.06 -2.21
CA ILE A 62 17.50 14.01 -1.90
C ILE A 62 18.31 13.36 -3.04
N SER A 63 17.77 12.36 -3.74
CA SER A 63 18.53 11.59 -4.73
C SER A 63 18.54 12.29 -6.08
N LYS A 64 19.74 12.55 -6.62
CA LYS A 64 19.91 13.04 -8.00
C LYS A 64 19.72 11.94 -9.04
N ASP A 65 20.08 10.71 -8.67
CA ASP A 65 19.89 9.52 -9.48
C ASP A 65 18.60 8.78 -9.11
N LYS A 66 17.95 8.16 -10.09
CA LYS A 66 16.79 7.26 -9.88
C LYS A 66 15.52 7.92 -9.32
N LYS A 67 15.38 9.24 -9.51
CA LYS A 67 14.15 9.99 -9.17
C LYS A 67 12.87 9.34 -9.69
N LYS A 68 12.89 8.84 -10.93
CA LYS A 68 11.73 8.17 -11.55
C LYS A 68 11.23 6.99 -10.72
N GLN A 69 12.12 6.12 -10.23
CA GLN A 69 11.72 4.96 -9.46
C GLN A 69 11.23 5.33 -8.06
N PHE A 70 11.83 6.33 -7.40
CA PHE A 70 11.34 6.82 -6.11
C PHE A 70 9.97 7.50 -6.25
N LEU A 71 9.76 8.24 -7.34
CA LEU A 71 8.44 8.78 -7.69
C LEU A 71 7.40 7.66 -7.87
N SER A 72 7.76 6.56 -8.55
CA SER A 72 6.87 5.40 -8.68
C SER A 72 6.50 4.79 -7.34
N ILE A 73 7.46 4.66 -6.41
CA ILE A 73 7.18 4.16 -5.05
C ILE A 73 6.19 5.11 -4.34
N SER A 74 6.45 6.42 -4.36
CA SER A 74 5.53 7.38 -3.76
C SER A 74 4.14 7.32 -4.39
N LEU A 75 4.05 7.22 -5.71
CA LEU A 75 2.76 7.19 -6.42
C LEU A 75 1.94 5.94 -6.06
N ILE A 76 2.56 4.76 -6.03
CA ILE A 76 1.88 3.52 -5.60
C ILE A 76 1.34 3.67 -4.17
N ASN A 77 2.14 4.21 -3.25
CA ASN A 77 1.70 4.35 -1.87
C ASN A 77 0.64 5.48 -1.71
N VAL A 78 0.66 6.52 -2.54
CA VAL A 78 -0.45 7.51 -2.59
C VAL A 78 -1.73 6.84 -3.05
N LEU A 79 -1.68 5.98 -4.07
CA LEU A 79 -2.85 5.21 -4.51
C LEU A 79 -3.37 4.30 -3.39
N SER A 80 -2.48 3.65 -2.63
CA SER A 80 -2.88 2.86 -1.46
C SER A 80 -3.59 3.71 -0.41
N ILE A 81 -3.07 4.91 -0.11
CA ILE A 81 -3.69 5.84 0.85
C ILE A 81 -5.04 6.33 0.33
N ALA A 82 -5.12 6.74 -0.93
CA ALA A 82 -6.37 7.20 -1.53
C ALA A 82 -7.44 6.11 -1.52
N TRP A 83 -7.06 4.86 -1.79
CA TRP A 83 -7.97 3.71 -1.71
C TRP A 83 -8.46 3.47 -0.28
N MET A 84 -7.57 3.51 0.72
CA MET A 84 -7.98 3.37 2.12
C MET A 84 -8.96 4.46 2.53
N VAL A 85 -8.67 5.73 2.22
CA VAL A 85 -9.57 6.85 2.51
C VAL A 85 -10.92 6.68 1.81
N PHE A 86 -10.93 6.25 0.54
CA PHE A 86 -12.16 5.98 -0.19
C PHE A 86 -13.00 4.89 0.51
N MET A 87 -12.39 3.77 0.87
CA MET A 87 -13.10 2.69 1.57
C MET A 87 -13.66 3.15 2.92
N THR A 88 -12.90 3.92 3.70
CA THR A 88 -13.36 4.48 4.99
C THR A 88 -14.51 5.48 4.85
N LEU A 89 -14.63 6.17 3.71
CA LEU A 89 -15.73 7.10 3.45
C LEU A 89 -16.95 6.43 2.76
N ALA A 90 -16.75 5.24 2.20
CA ALA A 90 -17.78 4.48 1.49
C ALA A 90 -18.54 3.49 2.39
N GLU A 91 -17.93 3.10 3.52
CA GLU A 91 -18.62 2.53 4.70
C GLU A 91 -19.36 3.61 5.48
#